data_AF-A0A7J6RCN3-F1
#
_entry.id   AF-A0A7J6RCN3-F1
#
_cell.length_a   1.000
_cell.length_b   1.000
_cell.length_c   1.000
_cell.angle_alpha   90.00
_cell.angle_beta   90.00
_cell.angle_gamma   90.00
#
_symmetry.space_group_name_H-M   'P 1'
#
loop_
_entity.id
_entity.type
_entity.pdbx_description
1 polymer ?
#
loop_
_entity_poly.entity_id
_entity_poly.type
_entity_poly.pdbx_seq_one_letter_code
_entity_poly.pdbx_strand_id
1 'polypeptide(L)'
;RKYRIARSVELGNERHYVDALLEALRDQASQAGTISATSQSSSGNPGVAASVSREGATTTYLSRERAPLNVFKLPLEYTEFEGPTSAAPYAAFKGGVQTSINFYGIDNDRDCMLFLFRHIGKGLRSEIITHLGTAQPAPSAIWEYLDSRFVETDTSESASERWEALKQHTGEKVDEFYARVK
;
A
#
# COMPACT_ATOMS: atom_id res chain seq x y z
N ARG A 1 -7.43 -0.55 -46.90
CA ARG A 1 -8.01 -1.12 -45.65
C ARG A 1 -7.20 -0.57 -44.47
N LYS A 2 -7.76 -0.45 -43.26
CA LYS A 2 -7.05 0.18 -42.12
C LYS A 2 -5.94 -0.74 -41.58
N TYR A 3 -4.74 -0.21 -41.38
CA TYR A 3 -3.68 -0.90 -40.63
C TYR A 3 -4.07 -0.94 -39.15
N ARG A 4 -4.28 -2.14 -38.59
CA ARG A 4 -4.33 -2.34 -37.14
C ARG A 4 -2.93 -2.69 -36.67
N ILE A 5 -2.32 -1.79 -35.90
CA ILE A 5 -1.14 -2.13 -35.10
C ILE A 5 -1.58 -3.19 -34.09
N ALA A 6 -0.87 -4.32 -34.04
CA ALA A 6 -1.09 -5.33 -33.02
C ALA A 6 -0.67 -4.76 -31.66
N ARG A 7 -1.56 -4.81 -30.67
CA ARG A 7 -1.19 -4.53 -29.28
C ARG A 7 -0.44 -5.76 -28.75
N SER A 8 0.79 -5.59 -28.28
CA SER A 8 1.51 -6.62 -27.54
C SER A 8 0.73 -7.00 -26.27
N VAL A 9 0.78 -8.28 -25.90
CA VAL A 9 -0.05 -8.87 -24.82
C VAL A 9 0.81 -9.13 -23.58
N GLU A 10 1.71 -8.20 -23.26
CA GLU A 10 2.78 -8.39 -22.26
C GLU A 10 2.45 -7.77 -20.89
N LEU A 11 1.32 -7.06 -20.77
CA LEU A 11 0.76 -6.53 -19.52
C LEU A 11 0.08 -7.62 -18.66
N GLY A 12 0.78 -8.73 -18.45
CA GLY A 12 0.33 -9.88 -17.64
C GLY A 12 1.19 -10.17 -16.40
N ASN A 13 2.48 -9.83 -16.42
CA ASN A 13 3.46 -10.35 -15.46
C ASN A 13 3.81 -9.44 -14.27
N GLU A 14 3.15 -8.30 -14.06
CA GLU A 14 3.45 -7.39 -12.93
C GLU A 14 3.36 -8.08 -11.56
N ARG A 15 2.41 -9.01 -11.37
CA ARG A 15 2.32 -9.83 -10.15
C ARG A 15 3.54 -10.75 -9.99
N HIS A 16 4.01 -11.39 -11.06
CA HIS A 16 5.22 -12.21 -11.04
C HIS A 16 6.51 -11.41 -10.86
N TYR A 17 6.56 -10.17 -11.38
CA TYR A 17 7.67 -9.25 -11.12
C TYR A 17 7.74 -8.86 -9.64
N VAL A 18 6.60 -8.57 -8.99
CA VAL A 18 6.58 -8.30 -7.55
C VAL A 18 6.90 -9.56 -6.74
N ASP A 19 6.33 -10.72 -7.08
CA ASP A 19 6.64 -11.97 -6.36
C ASP A 19 8.14 -12.32 -6.46
N ALA A 20 8.77 -12.14 -7.63
CA ALA A 20 10.21 -12.32 -7.81
C ALA A 20 11.06 -11.23 -7.10
N LEU A 21 10.57 -9.99 -6.99
CA LEU A 21 11.24 -8.92 -6.23
C LEU A 21 11.15 -9.17 -4.72
N LEU A 22 10.03 -9.69 -4.23
CA LEU A 22 9.87 -10.13 -2.84
C LEU A 22 10.72 -11.38 -2.54
N GLU A 23 10.90 -12.27 -3.51
CA GLU A 23 11.80 -13.42 -3.42
C GLU A 23 13.28 -12.98 -3.39
N ALA A 24 13.70 -12.05 -4.26
CA ALA A 24 15.04 -11.48 -4.23
C ALA A 24 15.35 -10.73 -2.90
N LEU A 25 14.39 -9.99 -2.36
CA LEU A 25 14.52 -9.34 -1.04
C LEU A 25 14.55 -10.34 0.11
N ARG A 26 13.89 -11.51 -0.02
CA ARG A 26 13.97 -12.63 0.92
C ARG A 26 15.33 -13.31 0.89
N ASP A 27 15.92 -13.49 -0.29
CA ASP A 27 17.28 -14.03 -0.43
C ASP A 27 18.32 -13.07 0.19
N GLN A 28 18.15 -11.76 -0.02
CA GLN A 28 18.99 -10.74 0.62
C GLN A 28 18.84 -10.73 2.16
N ALA A 29 17.61 -10.85 2.67
CA ALA A 29 17.35 -10.91 4.11
C ALA A 29 17.87 -12.22 4.76
N SER A 30 17.74 -13.36 4.08
CA SER A 30 18.23 -14.65 4.61
C SER A 30 19.75 -14.77 4.59
N GLN A 31 20.45 -14.15 3.64
CA GLN A 31 21.91 -14.03 3.66
C GLN A 31 22.42 -13.23 4.87
N ALA A 32 21.67 -12.21 5.31
CA ALA A 32 21.96 -11.49 6.56
C ALA A 32 21.59 -12.28 7.83
N GLY A 33 20.70 -13.27 7.72
CA GLY A 33 20.07 -13.99 8.83
C GLY A 33 20.69 -15.35 9.19
N THR A 34 21.94 -15.64 8.84
CA THR A 34 22.57 -16.96 9.09
C THR A 34 23.01 -17.14 10.56
N ILE A 35 22.05 -17.18 11.48
CA ILE A 35 22.23 -17.66 12.87
C ILE A 35 21.06 -18.61 13.20
N SER A 36 21.39 -19.82 13.67
CA SER A 36 20.51 -21.00 13.65
C SER A 36 19.31 -21.00 14.61
N ALA A 37 18.19 -21.58 14.16
CA ALA A 37 17.18 -22.22 15.02
C ALA A 37 16.42 -23.34 14.26
N THR A 38 16.14 -24.48 14.93
CA THR A 38 15.54 -25.70 14.32
C THR A 38 14.33 -26.19 15.12
N SER A 39 13.13 -26.27 14.50
CA SER A 39 11.93 -27.14 14.80
C SER A 39 10.78 -26.77 13.83
N GLN A 40 9.86 -27.60 13.30
CA GLN A 40 9.50 -29.04 13.36
C GLN A 40 8.30 -29.44 14.27
N SER A 41 7.38 -30.29 13.73
CA SER A 41 6.24 -31.01 14.37
C SER A 41 5.03 -30.16 14.86
N SER A 42 3.77 -30.62 15.04
CA SER A 42 2.91 -31.75 14.53
C SER A 42 1.52 -31.73 15.28
N SER A 43 0.35 -32.24 14.87
CA SER A 43 -0.36 -32.49 13.58
C SER A 43 -1.72 -33.22 13.86
N GLY A 44 -2.87 -32.90 13.23
CA GLY A 44 -4.15 -33.63 13.47
C GLY A 44 -5.41 -33.19 12.67
N ASN A 45 -6.40 -34.10 12.50
CA ASN A 45 -7.64 -33.94 11.66
C ASN A 45 -8.98 -34.09 12.49
N PRO A 46 -10.13 -34.62 12.00
CA PRO A 46 -11.32 -33.83 11.58
C PRO A 46 -12.69 -34.23 12.23
N GLY A 47 -13.82 -33.57 11.90
CA GLY A 47 -15.16 -34.00 12.39
C GLY A 47 -16.44 -33.35 11.77
N VAL A 48 -17.29 -34.20 11.17
CA VAL A 48 -18.53 -33.97 10.38
C VAL A 48 -19.71 -33.18 11.01
N ALA A 49 -20.43 -32.49 10.11
CA ALA A 49 -21.71 -31.75 10.12
C ALA A 49 -22.96 -32.24 10.92
N ALA A 50 -23.90 -31.30 11.10
CA ALA A 50 -25.36 -31.50 11.21
C ALA A 50 -26.12 -30.33 10.55
N SER A 51 -27.37 -30.54 10.08
CA SER A 51 -28.14 -29.53 9.30
C SER A 51 -29.56 -29.30 9.83
N VAL A 52 -30.04 -28.05 9.72
CA VAL A 52 -31.46 -27.68 9.88
C VAL A 52 -31.80 -26.58 8.87
N SER A 53 -32.69 -26.86 7.92
CA SER A 53 -33.22 -25.84 7.00
C SER A 53 -34.28 -24.99 7.68
N ARG A 54 -34.28 -23.68 7.42
CA ARG A 54 -35.46 -22.83 7.62
C ARG A 54 -35.55 -21.83 6.47
N GLU A 55 -36.57 -22.01 5.64
CA GLU A 55 -36.78 -21.19 4.44
C GLU A 55 -37.23 -19.78 4.84
N GLY A 56 -36.59 -18.77 4.26
CA GLY A 56 -36.81 -17.37 4.62
C GLY A 56 -36.34 -16.42 3.53
N ALA A 57 -37.25 -16.12 2.59
CA ALA A 57 -37.14 -15.04 1.60
C ALA A 57 -35.74 -14.84 0.98
N THR A 58 -35.34 -15.75 0.09
CA THR A 58 -34.15 -15.56 -0.76
C THR A 58 -34.36 -14.41 -1.73
N THR A 59 -34.11 -13.18 -1.28
CA THR A 59 -33.94 -12.03 -2.16
C THR A 59 -32.69 -12.29 -2.99
N THR A 60 -32.87 -12.70 -4.25
CA THR A 60 -31.78 -12.93 -5.19
C THR A 60 -31.12 -11.60 -5.58
N TYR A 61 -30.34 -11.05 -4.66
CA TYR A 61 -29.26 -10.15 -5.01
C TYR A 61 -28.40 -10.89 -6.03
N LEU A 62 -28.34 -10.33 -7.24
CA LEU A 62 -27.44 -10.82 -8.27
C LEU A 62 -26.02 -10.61 -7.75
N SER A 63 -25.42 -11.69 -7.24
CA SER A 63 -23.99 -11.80 -6.97
C SER A 63 -23.24 -11.72 -8.29
N ARG A 64 -23.19 -10.51 -8.83
CA ARG A 64 -22.29 -10.10 -9.89
C ARG A 64 -20.90 -10.26 -9.31
N GLU A 65 -20.27 -11.39 -9.60
CA GLU A 65 -18.90 -11.69 -9.20
C GLU A 65 -18.04 -10.46 -9.48
N ARG A 66 -17.59 -9.78 -8.43
CA ARG A 66 -16.62 -8.70 -8.57
C ARG A 66 -15.35 -9.38 -9.06
N ALA A 67 -15.02 -9.18 -10.33
CA ALA A 67 -13.75 -9.61 -10.90
C ALA A 67 -12.63 -9.16 -9.95
N PRO A 68 -11.67 -10.05 -9.59
CA PRO A 68 -10.77 -9.82 -8.48
C PRO A 68 -10.03 -8.50 -8.61
N LEU A 69 -10.01 -7.73 -7.52
CA LEU A 69 -9.50 -6.36 -7.52
C LEU A 69 -8.04 -6.36 -7.98
N ASN A 70 -7.74 -5.58 -9.01
CA ASN A 70 -6.38 -5.43 -9.48
C ASN A 70 -5.78 -4.14 -8.94
N VAL A 71 -5.15 -4.23 -7.77
CA VAL A 71 -4.55 -3.09 -7.06
C VAL A 71 -3.43 -2.38 -7.84
N PHE A 72 -2.88 -2.97 -8.90
CA PHE A 72 -1.93 -2.33 -9.80
C PHE A 72 -2.59 -1.36 -10.80
N LYS A 73 -3.89 -1.55 -11.07
CA LYS A 73 -4.70 -0.69 -11.96
C LYS A 73 -5.44 0.43 -11.21
N LEU A 74 -5.34 0.46 -9.89
CA LEU A 74 -5.86 1.57 -9.09
C LEU A 74 -4.93 2.80 -9.24
N PRO A 75 -5.49 4.02 -9.20
CA PRO A 75 -4.71 5.25 -9.05
C PRO A 75 -3.75 5.19 -7.85
N LEU A 76 -2.77 6.09 -7.86
CA LEU A 76 -1.88 6.35 -6.74
C LEU A 76 -2.08 7.79 -6.31
N GLU A 77 -2.33 8.01 -5.02
CA GLU A 77 -2.40 9.36 -4.45
C GLU A 77 -0.99 9.95 -4.26
N TYR A 78 0.00 9.07 -4.07
CA TYR A 78 1.43 9.37 -3.93
C TYR A 78 2.24 8.38 -4.75
N THR A 79 3.23 8.88 -5.50
CA THR A 79 4.02 8.06 -6.43
C THR A 79 5.06 7.19 -5.72
N GLU A 80 5.98 7.79 -4.95
CA GLU A 80 7.01 7.09 -4.16
C GLU A 80 7.34 7.90 -2.88
N PHE A 81 6.64 7.63 -1.77
CA PHE A 81 6.91 8.22 -0.46
C PHE A 81 8.12 7.54 0.19
N GLU A 82 9.28 8.21 0.21
CA GLU A 82 10.47 7.78 0.97
C GLU A 82 10.52 8.39 2.38
N GLY A 83 9.69 9.40 2.68
CA GLY A 83 9.61 10.05 3.99
C GLY A 83 8.80 11.36 4.00
N PRO A 84 8.49 11.91 5.18
CA PRO A 84 7.74 13.15 5.34
C PRO A 84 8.52 14.37 4.82
N THR A 85 7.78 15.31 4.23
CA THR A 85 8.31 16.60 3.77
C THR A 85 7.32 17.73 4.06
N SER A 86 7.75 18.99 3.97
CA SER A 86 6.83 20.13 4.13
C SER A 86 5.71 20.15 3.08
N ALA A 87 5.91 19.56 1.90
CA ALA A 87 4.85 19.41 0.89
C ALA A 87 3.94 18.19 1.13
N ALA A 88 4.50 17.10 1.64
CA ALA A 88 3.79 15.84 1.92
C ALA A 88 4.11 15.35 3.35
N PRO A 89 3.41 15.86 4.38
CA PRO A 89 3.62 15.43 5.76
C PRO A 89 3.02 14.04 6.00
N TYR A 90 3.54 13.33 7.00
CA TYR A 90 3.20 11.92 7.24
C TYR A 90 1.71 11.69 7.52
N ALA A 91 1.03 12.59 8.26
CA ALA A 91 -0.41 12.45 8.50
C ALA A 91 -1.25 12.55 7.22
N ALA A 92 -0.84 13.39 6.26
CA ALA A 92 -1.50 13.50 4.96
C ALA A 92 -1.28 12.23 4.11
N PHE A 93 -0.04 11.73 4.06
CA PHE A 93 0.28 10.47 3.38
C PHE A 93 -0.55 9.31 3.93
N LYS A 94 -0.52 9.10 5.25
CA LYS A 94 -1.25 8.03 5.93
C LYS A 94 -2.77 8.16 5.72
N GLY A 95 -3.32 9.35 5.94
CA GLY A 95 -4.75 9.61 5.77
C GLY A 95 -5.23 9.41 4.34
N GLY A 96 -4.46 9.86 3.35
CA GLY A 96 -4.77 9.66 1.92
C GLY A 96 -4.78 8.19 1.53
N VAL A 97 -3.71 7.45 1.84
CA VAL A 97 -3.62 6.01 1.51
C VAL A 97 -4.70 5.20 2.23
N GLN A 98 -4.98 5.47 3.51
CA GLN A 98 -6.08 4.82 4.24
C GLN A 98 -7.45 5.17 3.66
N THR A 99 -7.68 6.41 3.24
CA THR A 99 -8.93 6.81 2.56
C THR A 99 -9.11 6.06 1.26
N SER A 100 -8.07 5.92 0.43
CA SER A 100 -8.14 5.20 -0.84
C SER A 100 -8.28 3.68 -0.67
N ILE A 101 -7.67 3.07 0.36
CA ILE A 101 -7.91 1.67 0.73
C ILE A 101 -9.41 1.43 1.01
N ASN A 102 -10.03 2.30 1.82
CA ASN A 102 -11.45 2.22 2.14
C ASN A 102 -12.35 2.52 0.94
N PHE A 103 -12.00 3.50 0.10
CA PHE A 103 -12.76 3.91 -1.07
C PHE A 103 -12.77 2.85 -2.19
N TYR A 104 -11.63 2.19 -2.43
CA TYR A 104 -11.54 1.10 -3.42
C TYR A 104 -12.00 -0.26 -2.87
N GLY A 105 -12.21 -0.40 -1.56
CA GLY A 105 -12.63 -1.66 -0.91
C GLY A 105 -11.54 -2.74 -0.96
N ILE A 106 -10.34 -2.39 -0.49
CA ILE A 106 -9.18 -3.30 -0.50
C ILE A 106 -9.19 -4.19 0.76
N ASP A 107 -10.18 -5.10 0.81
CA ASP A 107 -10.53 -5.90 2.00
C ASP A 107 -9.54 -7.06 2.31
N ASN A 108 -8.50 -7.25 1.49
CA ASN A 108 -7.54 -8.37 1.61
C ASN A 108 -6.13 -7.89 1.95
N ASP A 109 -5.52 -8.47 2.99
CA ASP A 109 -4.18 -8.08 3.47
C ASP A 109 -3.08 -8.09 2.41
N ARG A 110 -3.07 -9.04 1.46
CA ARG A 110 -2.05 -9.09 0.41
C ARG A 110 -2.27 -7.96 -0.60
N ASP A 111 -3.50 -7.75 -1.06
CA ASP A 111 -3.80 -6.65 -1.98
C ASP A 111 -3.63 -5.27 -1.29
N CYS A 112 -3.91 -5.16 0.01
CA CYS A 112 -3.66 -3.98 0.83
C CYS A 112 -2.16 -3.70 1.00
N MET A 113 -1.35 -4.69 1.39
CA MET A 113 0.12 -4.59 1.45
C MET A 113 0.71 -4.20 0.09
N LEU A 114 0.24 -4.80 -1.01
CA LEU A 114 0.67 -4.45 -2.37
C LEU A 114 0.28 -3.00 -2.72
N PHE A 115 -0.90 -2.52 -2.30
CA PHE A 115 -1.32 -1.13 -2.51
C PHE A 115 -0.47 -0.14 -1.70
N LEU A 116 -0.14 -0.44 -0.43
CA LEU A 116 0.84 0.34 0.36
C LEU A 116 2.21 0.35 -0.34
N PHE A 117 2.72 -0.81 -0.75
CA PHE A 117 4.03 -0.95 -1.39
C PHE A 117 4.11 -0.32 -2.80
N ARG A 118 2.99 0.05 -3.44
CA ARG A 118 2.99 0.93 -4.61
C ARG A 118 3.17 2.41 -4.27
N HIS A 119 2.77 2.85 -3.06
CA HIS A 119 2.87 4.24 -2.60
C HIS A 119 4.18 4.53 -1.85
N ILE A 120 4.78 3.52 -1.22
CA ILE A 120 6.05 3.64 -0.49
C ILE A 120 7.22 3.60 -1.49
N GLY A 121 8.26 4.39 -1.25
CA GLY A 121 9.48 4.40 -2.05
C GLY A 121 10.28 3.09 -2.00
N LYS A 122 11.35 2.99 -2.79
CA LYS A 122 12.11 1.73 -2.94
C LYS A 122 13.09 1.51 -1.79
N GLY A 123 13.69 2.58 -1.28
CA GLY A 123 14.56 2.53 -0.11
C GLY A 123 13.77 2.12 1.14
N LEU A 124 12.70 2.87 1.43
CA LEU A 124 11.82 2.63 2.56
C LEU A 124 11.17 1.23 2.53
N ARG A 125 10.77 0.71 1.36
CA ARG A 125 10.30 -0.69 1.20
C ARG A 125 11.35 -1.72 1.65
N SER A 126 12.59 -1.57 1.22
CA SER A 126 13.67 -2.50 1.57
C SER A 126 13.96 -2.47 3.08
N GLU A 127 13.91 -1.28 3.68
CA GLU A 127 14.10 -1.10 5.12
C GLU A 127 12.97 -1.75 5.94
N ILE A 128 11.71 -1.56 5.55
CA ILE A 128 10.53 -2.22 6.16
C ILE A 128 10.67 -3.74 6.14
N ILE A 129 11.00 -4.33 4.99
CA ILE A 129 11.12 -5.79 4.82
C ILE A 129 12.27 -6.35 5.67
N THR A 130 13.38 -5.60 5.77
CA THR A 130 14.52 -5.96 6.62
C THR A 130 14.17 -5.89 8.11
N HIS A 131 13.51 -4.80 8.54
CA HIS A 131 13.12 -4.57 9.93
C HIS A 131 12.08 -5.59 10.43
N LEU A 132 11.08 -5.90 9.61
CA LEU A 132 10.01 -6.85 9.95
C LEU A 132 10.39 -8.32 9.71
N GLY A 133 11.55 -8.59 9.10
CA GLY A 133 12.04 -9.94 8.81
C GLY A 133 11.18 -10.76 7.83
N THR A 134 10.28 -10.11 7.08
CA THR A 134 9.35 -10.77 6.17
C THR A 134 9.12 -9.96 4.89
N ALA A 135 9.10 -10.65 3.75
CA ALA A 135 8.74 -10.08 2.45
C ALA A 135 7.21 -9.95 2.24
N GLN A 136 6.39 -10.51 3.13
CA GLN A 136 4.93 -10.30 3.16
C GLN A 136 4.50 -9.89 4.56
N PRO A 137 4.80 -8.65 4.99
CA PRO A 137 4.33 -8.11 6.25
C PRO A 137 2.82 -7.83 6.21
N ALA A 138 2.15 -8.00 7.35
CA ALA A 138 0.76 -7.59 7.51
C ALA A 138 0.63 -6.06 7.38
N PRO A 139 -0.47 -5.52 6.83
CA PRO A 139 -0.65 -4.07 6.70
C PRO A 139 -0.53 -3.30 8.03
N SER A 140 -0.93 -3.90 9.15
CA SER A 140 -0.75 -3.32 10.49
C SER A 140 0.72 -3.12 10.84
N ALA A 141 1.57 -4.13 10.64
CA ALA A 141 3.00 -4.07 10.94
C ALA A 141 3.75 -3.03 10.08
N ILE A 142 3.29 -2.79 8.84
CA ILE A 142 3.79 -1.69 8.00
C ILE A 142 3.42 -0.34 8.63
N TRP A 143 2.17 -0.16 9.04
CA TRP A 143 1.73 1.09 9.69
C TRP A 143 2.39 1.33 11.05
N GLU A 144 2.55 0.30 11.87
CA GLU A 144 3.24 0.36 13.17
C GLU A 144 4.70 0.83 13.01
N TYR A 145 5.43 0.26 12.04
CA TYR A 145 6.77 0.72 11.71
C TYR A 145 6.77 2.18 11.22
N LEU A 146 5.91 2.54 10.26
CA LEU A 146 5.86 3.91 9.72
C LEU A 146 5.47 4.94 10.79
N ASP A 147 4.55 4.59 11.68
CA ASP A 147 4.15 5.42 12.82
C ASP A 147 5.34 5.63 13.77
N SER A 148 6.02 4.54 14.17
CA SER A 148 7.19 4.61 15.06
C SER A 148 8.34 5.48 14.52
N ARG A 149 8.43 5.64 13.20
CA ARG A 149 9.48 6.40 12.51
C ARG A 149 9.09 7.85 12.19
N PHE A 150 7.82 8.10 11.90
CA PHE A 150 7.38 9.36 11.30
C PHE A 150 6.27 10.10 12.04
N VAL A 151 5.57 9.51 13.02
CA VAL A 151 4.45 10.20 13.71
C VAL A 151 4.89 11.46 14.45
N GLU A 152 6.09 11.47 15.03
CA GLU A 152 6.64 12.62 15.77
C GLU A 152 7.16 13.73 14.85
N THR A 153 7.26 13.51 13.54
CA THR A 153 7.78 14.51 12.58
C THR A 153 6.77 15.60 12.23
N ASP A 154 5.47 15.36 12.45
CA ASP A 154 4.40 16.27 12.04
C ASP A 154 4.07 17.30 13.14
N THR A 155 5.06 18.12 13.47
CA THR A 155 4.98 19.10 14.58
C THR A 155 4.06 20.27 14.25
N SER A 156 3.52 20.93 15.28
CA SER A 156 2.73 22.16 15.13
C SER A 156 3.50 23.31 14.47
N GLU A 157 4.82 23.36 14.69
CA GLU A 157 5.73 24.29 14.02
C GLU A 157 5.80 24.02 12.51
N SER A 158 6.05 22.76 12.12
CA SER A 158 6.04 22.36 10.70
C SER A 158 4.67 22.58 10.04
N ALA A 159 3.57 22.38 10.78
CA ALA A 159 2.23 22.70 10.31
C ALA A 159 2.04 24.21 10.09
N SER A 160 2.60 25.06 10.96
CA SER A 160 2.58 26.51 10.79
C SER A 160 3.38 26.95 9.57
N GLU A 161 4.58 26.39 9.35
CA GLU A 161 5.38 26.68 8.15
C GLU A 161 4.61 26.36 6.86
N ARG A 162 3.92 25.21 6.81
CA ARG A 162 3.05 24.83 5.69
C ARG A 162 1.93 25.84 5.48
N TRP A 163 1.28 26.30 6.54
CA TRP A 163 0.21 27.30 6.44
C TRP A 163 0.71 28.69 6.05
N GLU A 164 1.91 29.12 6.47
CA GLU A 164 2.51 30.37 5.98
C GLU A 164 2.89 30.26 4.49
N ALA A 165 3.48 29.15 4.06
CA ALA A 165 3.85 28.92 2.66
C ALA A 165 2.65 28.96 1.70
N LEU A 166 1.45 28.58 2.17
CA LEU A 166 0.20 28.64 1.41
C LEU A 166 -0.46 30.04 1.36
N LYS A 167 0.07 31.05 2.07
CA LYS A 167 -0.46 32.43 2.00
C LYS A 167 0.15 33.20 0.84
N GLN A 168 -0.63 34.12 0.29
CA GLN A 168 -0.12 35.16 -0.61
C GLN A 168 0.59 36.23 0.22
N HIS A 169 1.82 36.57 -0.16
CA HIS A 169 2.62 37.57 0.55
C HIS A 169 2.18 39.00 0.20
N THR A 170 2.36 39.95 1.12
CA THR A 170 2.00 41.36 0.91
C THR A 170 2.79 41.96 -0.27
N GLY A 171 2.11 42.22 -1.39
CA GLY A 171 2.70 42.77 -2.62
C GLY A 171 3.04 41.73 -3.70
N GLU A 172 2.90 40.44 -3.43
CA GLU A 172 2.99 39.35 -4.42
C GLU A 172 1.79 39.38 -5.36
N LYS A 173 1.98 39.24 -6.68
CA LYS A 173 0.86 39.15 -7.63
C LYS A 173 0.21 37.77 -7.57
N VAL A 174 -1.07 37.71 -7.98
CA VAL A 174 -1.85 36.46 -8.03
C VAL A 174 -1.18 35.40 -8.91
N ASP A 175 -0.61 35.79 -10.06
CA ASP A 175 0.11 34.86 -10.95
C ASP A 175 1.42 34.34 -10.34
N GLU A 176 2.12 35.18 -9.57
CA GLU A 176 3.37 34.85 -8.88
C GLU A 176 3.11 33.88 -7.73
N PHE A 177 2.04 34.13 -6.96
CA PHE A 177 1.51 33.24 -5.92
C PHE A 177 1.12 31.86 -6.49
N TYR A 178 0.32 31.82 -7.57
CA TYR A 178 -0.07 30.55 -8.21
C TYR A 178 1.11 29.80 -8.84
N ALA A 179 2.17 30.50 -9.28
CA ALA A 179 3.39 29.86 -9.75
C ALA A 179 4.27 29.30 -8.62
N ARG A 180 4.13 29.81 -7.39
CA ARG A 180 4.90 29.40 -6.19
C ARG A 180 4.24 28.26 -5.39
N VAL A 181 2.91 28.18 -5.39
CA VAL A 181 2.12 27.26 -4.55
C VAL A 181 1.70 25.96 -5.28
N LYS A 182 2.06 25.83 -6.56
CA LYS A 182 1.65 24.73 -7.44
C LYS A 182 2.73 23.66 -7.61
#